data_AF-A0A6N2B1T9-F1
#
_entry.id   AF-A0A6N2B1T9-F1
#
_cell.length_a   1.000
_cell.length_b   1.000
_cell.length_c   1.000
_cell.angle_alpha   90.00
_cell.angle_beta   90.00
_cell.angle_gamma   90.00
#
_symmetry.space_group_name_H-M   'P 1'
#
loop_
_entity.id
_entity.type
_entity.pdbx_description
1 polymer ?
#
loop_
_entity_poly.entity_id
_entity_poly.type
_entity_poly.pdbx_seq_one_letter_code
_entity_poly.pdbx_strand_id
1 'polypeptide(L)' 'MDEYKVSVAPHKLVIKEKYEKQSYKLRIEGLLLVDNNNLAYGSLSWVETSGKHIVKSPIVATTIRLDPL' A
#
# COMPACT_ATOMS: atom_id res chain seq x y z
N MET A 1 -11.63 -4.59 9.98
CA MET A 1 -10.32 -4.00 9.57
C MET A 1 -9.20 -4.79 10.25
N ASP A 2 -9.39 -6.10 10.38
CA ASP A 2 -8.75 -6.92 11.41
C ASP A 2 -7.83 -8.01 10.82
N GLU A 3 -7.60 -7.99 9.51
CA GLU A 3 -6.83 -9.04 8.82
C GLU A 3 -5.42 -8.60 8.40
N TYR A 4 -5.21 -7.31 8.10
CA TYR A 4 -3.92 -6.79 7.66
C TYR A 4 -3.59 -5.43 8.31
N LYS A 5 -2.43 -5.38 8.97
CA LYS A 5 -1.80 -4.16 9.46
C LYS A 5 -0.93 -3.56 8.37
N VAL A 6 -1.23 -2.32 7.99
CA VAL A 6 -0.48 -1.57 6.98
C VAL A 6 0.22 -0.39 7.65
N SER A 7 1.51 -0.22 7.38
CA SER A 7 2.30 0.90 7.91
C SER A 7 3.26 1.45 6.87
N VAL A 8 3.58 2.73 6.96
CA VAL A 8 4.48 3.43 6.05
C VAL A 8 5.49 4.26 6.82
N ALA A 9 6.74 4.25 6.37
CA ALA A 9 7.81 5.06 6.96
C ALA A 9 8.70 5.69 5.85
N PRO A 10 8.95 7.01 5.88
CA PRO A 10 8.34 7.98 6.80
C PRO A 10 6.85 8.19 6.50
N HIS A 11 6.07 8.75 7.43
CA HIS A 11 4.64 9.05 7.23
C HIS A 11 4.39 10.36 6.47
N LYS A 12 5.44 11.12 6.16
CA LYS A 12 5.40 12.39 5.43
C LYS A 12 6.63 12.48 4.53
N LEU A 13 6.42 12.84 3.28
CA LEU A 13 7.48 13.15 2.32
C LEU A 13 7.52 14.65 2.12
N VAL A 14 8.71 15.25 2.25
CA VAL A 14 8.93 16.69 2.03
C VAL A 14 9.73 16.82 0.75
N ILE A 15 9.17 17.49 -0.24
CA ILE A 15 9.79 17.76 -1.54
C ILE A 15 9.97 19.29 -1.61
N LYS A 16 11.21 19.75 -1.64
CA LYS A 16 11.59 21.17 -1.62
C LYS A 16 11.84 21.69 -3.03
N GLU A 17 12.38 20.85 -3.90
CA GLU A 17 12.81 21.24 -5.24
C GLU A 17 12.16 20.40 -6.34
N LYS A 18 12.04 21.00 -7.52
CA LYS A 18 11.53 20.29 -8.70
C LYS A 18 12.46 19.11 -9.01
N TYR A 19 11.86 17.94 -9.25
CA TYR A 19 12.56 16.67 -9.53
C TYR A 19 13.25 16.00 -8.34
N GLU A 20 13.15 16.54 -7.12
CA GLU A 20 13.61 15.86 -5.92
C GLU A 20 12.84 14.53 -5.75
N LYS A 21 13.60 13.45 -5.52
CA LYS A 21 13.05 12.12 -5.28
C LYS A 21 13.07 11.83 -3.79
N GLN A 22 11.96 11.32 -3.29
CA GLN A 22 11.82 10.86 -1.93
C GLN A 22 11.46 9.38 -1.92
N SER A 23 11.89 8.66 -0.88
CA SER A 23 11.68 7.23 -0.74
C SER A 23 10.87 6.93 0.51
N TYR A 24 10.04 5.89 0.44
CA TYR A 24 9.30 5.37 1.58
C TYR A 24 9.31 3.85 1.57
N LYS A 25 9.03 3.26 2.72
CA LYS A 25 8.85 1.82 2.90
C LYS A 25 7.43 1.54 3.36
N LEU A 26 6.70 0.73 2.59
CA LEU A 26 5.39 0.19 2.95
C LEU A 26 5.60 -1.20 3.56
N ARG A 27 4.99 -1.45 4.70
CA ARG A 27 4.97 -2.77 5.36
C ARG A 27 3.53 -3.21 5.55
N ILE A 28 3.24 -4.42 5.10
CA ILE A 28 1.95 -5.08 5.22
C ILE A 28 2.18 -6.36 6.03
N GLU A 29 1.46 -6.51 7.13
CA GLU A 29 1.57 -7.66 8.04
C GLU A 29 0.18 -8.22 8.27
N GLY A 30 0.02 -9.54 8.20
CA GLY A 30 -1.27 -10.20 8.41
C GLY A 30 -1.12 -11.70 8.24
N LEU A 31 -2.06 -12.45 8.80
CA LEU A 31 -2.12 -13.88 8.53
C LEU A 31 -2.72 -14.07 7.14
N LEU A 32 -2.04 -14.84 6.29
CA LEU A 32 -2.60 -15.22 4.99
C LEU A 32 -3.73 -16.22 5.25
N LEU A 33 -4.97 -15.72 5.34
CA LEU A 33 -6.15 -16.57 5.49
C LEU A 33 -6.33 -17.38 4.20
N VAL A 34 -6.42 -18.70 4.34
CA VAL A 34 -6.37 -19.68 3.25
C VAL A 34 -7.77 -19.95 2.66
N ASP A 35 -8.83 -19.40 3.24
CA ASP A 35 -10.19 -19.83 2.92
C ASP A 35 -10.81 -19.08 1.73
N ASN A 36 -10.77 -19.77 0.59
CA ASN A 36 -11.62 -19.76 -0.62
C ASN A 36 -11.95 -18.45 -1.36
N ASN A 37 -11.81 -17.26 -0.75
CA ASN A 37 -12.09 -15.96 -1.37
C ASN A 37 -10.95 -14.94 -1.20
N ASN A 38 -9.73 -15.46 -0.94
CA ASN A 38 -8.44 -14.84 -0.59
C ASN A 38 -8.06 -13.54 -1.32
N LEU A 39 -8.81 -12.47 -1.13
CA LEU A 39 -8.56 -11.21 -1.81
C LEU A 39 -8.88 -10.04 -0.90
N ALA A 40 -7.82 -9.41 -0.39
CA ALA A 40 -7.92 -8.17 0.35
C ALA A 40 -7.49 -7.00 -0.52
N TYR A 41 -8.24 -5.91 -0.44
CA TYR A 41 -8.01 -4.68 -1.18
C TYR A 41 -7.74 -3.52 -0.24
N GLY A 42 -6.83 -2.65 -0.65
CA GLY A 42 -6.53 -1.41 0.05
C GLY A 42 -5.87 -0.40 -0.86
N SER A 43 -5.44 0.72 -0.29
CA SER A 43 -4.63 1.71 -1.02
C SER A 43 -3.83 2.58 -0.08
N LEU A 44 -2.64 2.98 -0.52
CA LEU A 44 -1.89 4.09 0.06
C LEU A 44 -2.16 5.35 -0.78
N SER A 45 -2.54 6.45 -0.11
CA SER A 45 -2.72 7.75 -0.76
C SER A 45 -1.79 8.78 -0.15
N TRP A 46 -0.89 9.34 -0.95
CA TRP A 46 -0.15 10.54 -0.58
C TRP A 46 -0.99 11.75 -0.94
N VAL A 47 -1.55 12.40 0.08
CA VAL A 47 -2.32 13.63 -0.06
C VAL A 47 -1.38 14.81 0.19
N GLU A 48 -1.25 15.70 -0.79
CA GLU A 48 -0.52 16.94 -0.58
C GLU A 48 -1.20 17.76 0.53
N THR A 49 -0.42 18.41 1.39
CA THR A 49 -0.97 19.20 2.51
C THR A 49 -1.94 20.30 2.05
N SER A 50 -1.74 20.85 0.85
CA SER A 50 -2.66 21.84 0.23
C SER A 50 -3.94 21.22 -0.35
N GLY A 51 -4.00 19.90 -0.49
CA GLY A 51 -5.10 19.14 -1.08
C GLY A 51 -5.11 19.09 -2.61
N LYS A 52 -4.18 19.75 -3.30
CA LYS A 52 -4.19 19.89 -4.75
C LYS A 52 -3.87 18.59 -5.50
N HIS A 53 -2.95 17.78 -4.99
CA HIS A 53 -2.57 16.52 -5.61
C HIS A 53 -2.79 15.34 -4.65
N ILE A 54 -3.26 14.23 -5.23
CA ILE A 54 -3.40 12.94 -4.55
C ILE A 54 -2.72 11.89 -5.41
N VAL A 55 -1.70 11.24 -4.88
CA VAL A 55 -1.05 10.08 -5.51
C VAL A 55 -1.57 8.82 -4.81
N LYS A 56 -2.47 8.09 -5.47
CA LYS A 56 -3.09 6.87 -4.94
C LYS A 56 -2.47 5.63 -5.56
N SER A 57 -2.04 4.70 -4.72
CA SER A 57 -1.46 3.41 -5.10
C SER A 57 -2.34 2.28 -4.54
N PRO A 58 -2.96 1.44 -5.40
CA PRO A 58 -3.75 0.30 -4.93
C PRO A 58 -2.85 -0.78 -4.33
N ILE A 59 -3.38 -1.50 -3.34
CA ILE A 59 -2.75 -2.64 -2.68
C ILE A 59 -3.69 -3.83 -2.82
N VAL A 60 -3.15 -4.96 -3.25
CA VAL A 60 -3.89 -6.23 -3.35
C VAL A 60 -3.08 -7.30 -2.65
N ALA A 61 -3.69 -7.98 -1.68
CA ALA A 61 -3.13 -9.18 -1.06
C ALA A 61 -3.96 -10.38 -1.51
N THR A 62 -3.29 -11.37 -2.09
CA THR A 62 -3.91 -12.57 -2.66
C THR A 62 -3.01 -13.78 -2.47
N THR A 63 -3.59 -14.98 -2.53
CA THR A 63 -2.83 -16.23 -2.61
C THR A 63 -2.42 -16.52 -4.05
N ILE A 64 -1.22 -17.03 -4.25
CA ILE A 64 -0.79 -17.54 -5.56
C ILE A 64 -1.67 -18.75 -5.89
N ARG A 65 -2.43 -18.66 -6.98
CA ARG A 65 -3.06 -19.85 -7.58
C ARG A 65 -2.00 -20.51 -8.47
N LEU A 66 -1.59 -21.72 -8.12
CA LEU A 66 -0.84 -22.56 -9.03
C LEU A 66 -1.87 -23.27 -9.90
N ASP A 67 -2.10 -22.76 -11.10
CA ASP A 67 -2.84 -23.53 -12.09
C ASP A 67 -1.95 -24.70 -12.51
N PRO A 68 -2.44 -25.96 -12.49
CA PRO A 68 -1.68 -27.10 -13.00
C PRO A 68 -1.37 -26.90 -14.49
N LEU A 69 -0.13 -27.19 -14.88
CA LEU A 69 0.32 -27.20 -16.28
C LEU A 69 -0.47 -28.20 -17.13
#